data_AF-A0A2S9DPV7-F1
#
_entry.id   AF-A0A2S9DPV7-F1
#
_cell.length_a   1.000
_cell.length_b   1.000
_cell.length_c   1.000
_cell.angle_alpha   90.00
_cell.angle_beta   90.00
_cell.angle_gamma   90.00
#
_symmetry.space_group_name_H-M   'P 1'
#
loop_
_entity.id
_entity.type
_entity.pdbx_description
1 polymer ?
#
loop_
_entity_poly.entity_id
_entity_poly.type
_entity_poly.pdbx_seq_one_letter_code
_entity_poly.pdbx_strand_id
1 'polypeptide(L)'
;MGVASLVLGIVAVVFALIPFIGIAAFFIGGIGLILGVIVLFQKARKKGTAIAGVILAVASFIIAGAITGGTAVAVDEALKDAEASMESSAPADSAGEEPASSSGGEDKADSDAKSDDIPTEHKSALKSAENYDSTMHMSKDALFDQLTSEFDQFTKEAAQYAVDNVDADWNANALESAKNYQETMSMSPEAIRTQLTSEFDQFTKEQADYAVSNLN
;
A
#
# COMPACT_ATOMS: atom_id res chain seq x y z
N MET A 1 5.61 22.07 29.71
CA MET A 1 5.13 22.60 28.41
C MET A 1 6.25 22.81 27.39
N GLY A 2 7.27 23.65 27.64
CA GLY A 2 8.27 24.00 26.61
C GLY A 2 9.05 22.84 25.94
N VAL A 3 9.32 21.74 26.67
CA VAL A 3 10.03 20.57 26.11
C VAL A 3 9.15 19.81 25.11
N ALA A 4 7.83 19.71 25.35
CA ALA A 4 6.90 19.03 24.44
C ALA A 4 6.79 19.75 23.10
N SER A 5 6.77 21.09 23.10
CA SER A 5 6.79 21.89 21.86
C SER A 5 8.12 21.79 21.10
N LEU A 6 9.25 21.57 21.78
CA LEU A 6 10.54 21.38 21.12
C LEU A 6 10.58 20.03 20.38
N VAL A 7 10.14 18.95 21.03
CA VAL A 7 10.04 17.62 20.42
C VAL A 7 9.07 17.62 19.24
N LEU A 8 7.89 18.21 19.39
CA LEU A 8 6.93 18.36 18.29
C LEU A 8 7.48 19.19 17.12
N GLY A 9 8.23 20.25 17.39
CA GLY A 9 8.88 21.05 16.34
C GLY A 9 9.92 20.27 15.54
N ILE A 10 10.75 19.45 16.21
CA ILE A 10 11.74 18.59 15.55
C ILE A 10 11.05 17.52 14.68
N VAL A 11 10.01 16.86 15.19
CA VAL A 11 9.23 15.88 14.43
C VAL A 11 8.59 16.53 13.19
N ALA A 12 8.03 17.73 13.31
CA ALA A 12 7.45 18.46 12.18
C ALA A 12 8.48 18.82 11.09
N VAL A 13 9.71 19.19 11.46
CA VAL A 13 10.79 19.49 10.50
C VAL A 13 11.26 18.23 9.78
N VAL A 14 11.35 17.09 10.46
CA VAL A 14 11.71 15.80 9.84
C VAL A 14 10.63 15.35 8.84
N PHE A 15 9.34 15.45 9.21
CA PHE A 15 8.24 15.13 8.29
C PHE A 15 8.14 16.09 7.09
N ALA A 16 8.55 17.36 7.24
CA ALA A 16 8.57 18.34 6.15
C ALA A 16 9.65 18.08 5.09
N LEU A 17 10.59 17.16 5.32
CA LEU A 17 11.69 16.81 4.41
C LEU A 17 11.41 15.57 3.54
N ILE A 18 10.22 14.95 3.65
CA ILE A 18 9.82 13.77 2.85
C ILE A 18 8.86 14.19 1.72
N PRO A 19 9.31 14.27 0.46
CA PRO A 19 8.52 14.84 -0.63
C PRO A 19 7.56 13.81 -1.28
N PHE A 20 6.59 13.27 -0.53
CA PHE A 20 5.44 12.53 -1.11
C PHE A 20 4.12 12.60 -0.30
N ILE A 21 4.00 13.52 0.67
CA ILE A 21 2.83 13.65 1.57
C ILE A 21 1.69 14.54 0.98
N GLY A 22 1.79 14.91 -0.30
CA GLY A 22 0.95 15.94 -0.95
C GLY A 22 -0.57 15.69 -0.94
N ILE A 23 -1.02 14.43 -0.89
CA ILE A 23 -2.46 14.09 -0.94
C ILE A 23 -3.10 14.20 0.46
N ALA A 24 -2.43 13.70 1.52
CA ALA A 24 -2.93 13.79 2.90
C ALA A 24 -3.00 15.25 3.40
N ALA A 25 -2.09 16.11 2.92
CA ALA A 25 -2.05 17.52 3.29
C ALA A 25 -3.29 18.31 2.84
N PHE A 26 -4.00 17.90 1.79
CA PHE A 26 -5.21 18.59 1.32
C PHE A 26 -6.37 18.43 2.32
N PHE A 27 -6.56 17.23 2.87
CA PHE A 27 -7.60 16.95 3.86
C PHE A 27 -7.29 17.59 5.21
N ILE A 28 -6.04 17.49 5.68
CA ILE A 28 -5.60 18.12 6.94
C ILE A 28 -5.61 19.65 6.83
N GLY A 29 -5.21 20.21 5.68
CA GLY A 29 -5.25 21.65 5.41
C GLY A 29 -6.66 22.22 5.38
N GLY A 30 -7.62 21.52 4.77
CA GLY A 30 -9.04 21.90 4.79
C GLY A 30 -9.63 21.92 6.20
N ILE A 31 -9.37 20.88 7.00
CA ILE A 31 -9.83 20.79 8.39
C ILE A 31 -9.15 21.86 9.26
N GLY A 32 -7.85 22.13 9.04
CA GLY A 32 -7.11 23.19 9.72
C GLY A 32 -7.61 24.61 9.42
N LEU A 33 -8.03 24.87 8.17
CA LEU A 33 -8.65 26.15 7.78
C LEU A 33 -10.01 26.35 8.46
N ILE A 34 -10.84 25.31 8.52
CA ILE A 34 -12.13 25.31 9.23
C ILE A 34 -11.94 25.60 10.73
N LEU A 35 -11.00 24.92 11.38
CA LEU A 35 -10.67 25.17 12.79
C LEU A 35 -10.05 26.56 13.02
N GLY A 36 -9.22 27.05 12.10
CA GLY A 36 -8.63 28.38 12.14
C GLY A 36 -9.66 29.51 12.15
N VAL A 37 -10.71 29.41 11.34
CA VAL A 37 -11.82 30.38 11.31
C VAL A 37 -12.67 30.32 12.58
N ILE A 38 -12.90 29.12 13.13
CA ILE A 38 -13.64 28.93 14.39
C ILE A 38 -12.86 29.52 15.58
N VAL A 39 -11.54 29.35 15.63
CA VAL A 39 -10.66 30.00 16.63
C VAL A 39 -10.67 31.53 16.48
N LEU A 40 -10.81 32.05 15.27
CA LEU A 40 -10.84 33.48 14.97
C LEU A 40 -12.04 34.22 15.59
N PHE A 41 -13.17 33.53 15.80
CA PHE A 41 -14.42 34.15 16.31
C PHE A 41 -14.71 33.93 17.80
N GLN A 42 -14.06 32.98 18.50
CA GLN A 42 -14.58 32.58 19.82
C GLN A 42 -14.13 33.44 21.02
N LYS A 43 -12.93 34.07 21.03
CA LYS A 43 -12.50 34.87 22.20
C LYS A 43 -11.36 35.88 21.97
N ALA A 44 -11.72 37.15 21.86
CA ALA A 44 -10.76 38.26 21.84
C ALA A 44 -9.99 38.41 23.19
N ARG A 45 -8.71 38.04 23.23
CA ARG A 45 -7.78 38.41 24.32
C ARG A 45 -6.39 38.81 23.79
N LYS A 46 -6.07 40.10 24.00
CA LYS A 46 -4.78 40.79 23.78
C LYS A 46 -4.29 40.89 22.32
N LYS A 47 -4.36 42.11 21.78
CA LYS A 47 -4.37 42.43 20.34
C LYS A 47 -3.00 42.47 19.62
N GLY A 48 -1.88 42.24 20.31
CA GLY A 48 -0.54 42.43 19.74
C GLY A 48 -0.01 41.25 18.91
N THR A 49 -0.07 40.04 19.47
CA THR A 49 0.54 38.84 18.86
C THR A 49 -0.27 38.26 17.71
N ALA A 50 -1.60 38.42 17.72
CA ALA A 50 -2.47 37.94 16.64
C ALA A 50 -2.21 38.64 15.30
N ILE A 51 -1.94 39.95 15.31
CA ILE A 51 -1.68 40.73 14.09
C ILE A 51 -0.36 40.29 13.45
N ALA A 52 0.68 40.09 14.25
CA ALA A 52 1.96 39.54 13.77
C ALA A 52 1.78 38.14 13.15
N GLY A 53 0.97 37.27 13.78
CA GLY A 53 0.67 35.93 13.26
C GLY A 53 -0.05 35.94 11.90
N VAL A 54 -1.04 36.82 11.71
CA VAL A 54 -1.77 36.94 10.44
C VAL A 54 -0.87 37.49 9.32
N ILE A 55 -0.05 38.51 9.60
CA ILE A 55 0.90 39.06 8.61
C ILE A 55 1.91 37.99 8.19
N LEU A 56 2.44 37.22 9.14
CA LEU A 56 3.41 36.16 8.89
C LEU A 56 2.76 35.02 8.08
N ALA A 57 1.53 34.61 8.39
CA ALA A 57 0.80 33.61 7.62
C ALA A 57 0.53 34.03 6.16
N VAL A 58 0.14 35.30 5.92
CA VAL A 58 -0.07 35.83 4.56
C VAL A 58 1.24 35.89 3.78
N ALA A 59 2.35 36.32 4.42
CA ALA A 59 3.67 36.29 3.79
C ALA A 59 4.12 34.87 3.42
N SER A 60 3.91 33.89 4.33
CA SER A 60 4.21 32.48 4.07
C SER A 60 3.39 31.91 2.90
N PHE A 61 2.11 32.28 2.77
CA PHE A 61 1.25 31.79 1.69
C PHE A 61 1.67 32.34 0.32
N ILE A 62 2.10 33.60 0.24
CA ILE A 62 2.64 34.20 -0.99
C ILE A 62 3.96 33.51 -1.40
N ILE A 63 4.84 33.20 -0.45
CA ILE A 63 6.10 32.48 -0.72
C ILE A 63 5.81 31.05 -1.21
N ALA A 64 4.88 30.33 -0.57
CA ALA A 64 4.47 29.01 -1.02
C ALA A 64 3.87 29.01 -2.44
N GLY A 65 3.01 30.00 -2.74
CA GLY A 65 2.44 30.17 -4.08
C GLY A 65 3.49 30.42 -5.17
N ALA A 66 4.55 31.17 -4.88
CA ALA A 66 5.65 31.41 -5.81
C ALA A 66 6.44 30.12 -6.14
N ILE A 67 6.66 29.25 -5.14
CA ILE A 67 7.35 27.97 -5.32
C ILE A 67 6.49 27.00 -6.14
N THR A 68 5.18 26.92 -5.87
CA THR A 68 4.25 26.06 -6.63
C THR A 68 4.03 26.56 -8.06
N GLY A 69 3.99 27.88 -8.29
CA GLY A 69 3.87 28.46 -9.63
C GLY A 69 5.11 28.21 -10.50
N GLY A 70 6.31 28.18 -9.90
CA GLY A 70 7.57 27.93 -10.60
C GLY A 70 7.77 26.50 -11.09
N THR A 71 7.16 25.50 -10.43
CA THR A 71 7.29 24.09 -10.86
C THR A 71 6.31 23.73 -11.98
N ALA A 72 5.12 24.34 -12.02
CA ALA A 72 4.13 24.11 -13.07
C ALA A 72 4.63 24.51 -14.47
N VAL A 73 5.42 25.58 -14.59
CA VAL A 73 6.00 26.01 -15.87
C VAL A 73 7.20 25.17 -16.32
N ALA A 74 7.90 24.51 -15.40
CA ALA A 74 9.05 23.66 -15.71
C ALA A 74 8.63 22.26 -16.22
N VAL A 75 7.50 21.74 -15.74
CA VAL A 75 6.97 20.45 -16.24
C VAL A 75 6.33 20.57 -17.63
N ASP A 76 5.77 21.73 -17.98
CA ASP A 76 5.17 21.98 -19.29
C ASP A 76 6.25 22.01 -20.41
N GLU A 77 7.40 22.62 -20.16
CA GLU A 77 8.56 22.53 -21.09
C GLU A 77 9.12 21.11 -21.18
N ALA A 78 9.26 20.40 -20.05
CA ALA A 78 9.79 19.04 -20.04
C ALA A 78 8.89 18.03 -20.80
N LEU A 79 7.57 18.22 -20.80
CA LEU A 79 6.63 17.40 -21.57
C LEU A 79 6.72 17.70 -23.08
N LYS A 80 6.94 18.96 -23.46
CA LYS A 80 7.08 19.39 -24.87
C LYS A 80 8.33 18.83 -25.56
N ASP A 81 9.42 18.64 -24.84
CA ASP A 81 10.62 17.96 -25.35
C ASP A 81 10.47 16.43 -25.41
N ALA A 82 9.62 15.85 -24.55
CA ALA A 82 9.35 14.41 -24.53
C ALA A 82 8.50 13.96 -25.74
N GLU A 83 7.44 14.70 -26.11
CA GLU A 83 6.61 14.36 -27.28
C GLU A 83 7.39 14.41 -28.60
N ALA A 84 8.33 15.36 -28.74
CA ALA A 84 9.18 15.48 -29.93
C ALA A 84 10.13 14.29 -30.16
N SER A 85 10.29 13.42 -29.15
CA SER A 85 11.27 12.33 -29.15
C SER A 85 10.70 10.94 -29.51
N MET A 86 9.37 10.79 -29.62
CA MET A 86 8.73 9.48 -29.91
C MET A 86 8.22 9.30 -31.35
N GLU A 87 8.13 10.35 -32.17
CA GLU A 87 7.62 10.26 -33.55
C GLU A 87 8.69 9.85 -34.59
N SER A 88 9.47 8.79 -34.33
CA SER A 88 10.36 8.20 -35.36
C SER A 88 10.85 6.78 -35.05
N SER A 89 9.95 5.78 -35.05
CA SER A 89 10.26 4.37 -35.40
C SER A 89 9.01 3.47 -35.46
N ALA A 90 8.55 3.19 -36.67
CA ALA A 90 7.67 2.08 -37.09
C ALA A 90 8.14 1.64 -38.50
N PRO A 91 7.80 0.45 -39.07
CA PRO A 91 6.75 -0.53 -38.76
C PRO A 91 7.34 -1.94 -38.41
N ALA A 92 6.74 -3.14 -38.53
CA ALA A 92 5.49 -3.61 -39.18
C ALA A 92 4.92 -4.92 -38.58
N ASP A 93 3.58 -4.98 -38.54
CA ASP A 93 2.66 -5.99 -39.13
C ASP A 93 3.10 -7.47 -39.34
N SER A 94 2.30 -8.40 -38.82
CA SER A 94 1.91 -9.66 -39.51
C SER A 94 0.69 -10.32 -38.83
N ALA A 95 -0.30 -10.70 -39.62
CA ALA A 95 -1.47 -11.49 -39.21
C ALA A 95 -1.23 -13.02 -39.29
N GLY A 96 -2.24 -13.82 -38.86
CA GLY A 96 -2.32 -15.28 -38.98
C GLY A 96 -2.98 -15.92 -37.75
N GLU A 97 -4.31 -16.04 -37.68
CA GLU A 97 -5.12 -17.17 -38.18
C GLU A 97 -5.08 -18.45 -37.31
N GLU A 98 -6.14 -18.63 -36.52
CA GLU A 98 -6.73 -19.93 -36.12
C GLU A 98 -7.43 -20.60 -37.34
N PRO A 99 -7.91 -21.88 -37.34
CA PRO A 99 -8.51 -22.60 -36.19
C PRO A 99 -8.37 -24.15 -36.08
N ALA A 100 -8.84 -24.68 -34.93
CA ALA A 100 -9.58 -25.94 -34.70
C ALA A 100 -9.06 -27.34 -35.15
N SER A 101 -9.18 -28.36 -34.26
CA SER A 101 -10.29 -29.36 -34.32
C SER A 101 -10.24 -30.53 -33.28
N SER A 102 -11.28 -30.58 -32.43
CA SER A 102 -12.12 -31.75 -32.04
C SER A 102 -11.65 -33.01 -31.26
N SER A 103 -12.53 -33.37 -30.29
CA SER A 103 -12.92 -34.73 -29.79
C SER A 103 -12.16 -35.31 -28.59
N GLY A 104 -12.78 -35.77 -27.48
CA GLY A 104 -14.18 -35.78 -26.99
C GLY A 104 -14.16 -36.18 -25.48
N GLY A 105 -15.01 -35.67 -24.57
CA GLY A 105 -16.38 -36.14 -24.27
C GLY A 105 -16.39 -37.52 -23.55
N GLU A 106 -17.05 -37.81 -22.42
CA GLU A 106 -17.90 -37.12 -21.40
C GLU A 106 -17.57 -37.85 -20.05
N ASP A 107 -17.89 -37.42 -18.81
CA ASP A 107 -19.20 -36.99 -18.32
C ASP A 107 -19.13 -36.24 -16.96
N LYS A 108 -20.21 -35.52 -16.70
CA LYS A 108 -20.51 -34.47 -15.71
C LYS A 108 -20.45 -34.82 -14.22
N ALA A 109 -20.02 -33.81 -13.45
CA ALA A 109 -20.65 -33.44 -12.18
C ALA A 109 -20.70 -31.90 -12.02
N ASP A 110 -21.84 -31.32 -12.42
CA ASP A 110 -22.39 -30.00 -12.08
C ASP A 110 -21.41 -28.81 -11.87
N SER A 111 -21.03 -28.17 -12.97
CA SER A 111 -20.54 -26.78 -12.97
C SER A 111 -21.48 -25.91 -13.82
N ASP A 112 -22.43 -25.23 -13.19
CA ASP A 112 -23.25 -24.22 -13.88
C ASP A 112 -22.37 -23.02 -14.27
N ALA A 113 -22.45 -22.62 -15.54
CA ALA A 113 -21.42 -21.85 -16.20
C ALA A 113 -21.65 -20.34 -16.09
N LYS A 114 -20.72 -19.65 -15.42
CA LYS A 114 -20.37 -18.25 -15.70
C LYS A 114 -18.86 -18.00 -15.55
N SER A 115 -18.11 -18.29 -16.60
CA SER A 115 -17.13 -17.31 -17.06
C SER A 115 -17.93 -16.17 -17.74
N ASP A 116 -17.53 -14.90 -17.79
CA ASP A 116 -16.20 -14.37 -18.12
C ASP A 116 -15.81 -13.10 -17.33
N ASP A 117 -16.42 -12.79 -16.18
CA ASP A 117 -15.97 -11.63 -15.38
C ASP A 117 -15.85 -11.93 -13.88
N ILE A 118 -14.66 -12.39 -13.50
CA ILE A 118 -14.20 -12.36 -12.10
C ILE A 118 -14.32 -10.90 -11.61
N PRO A 119 -15.05 -10.60 -10.53
CA PRO A 119 -15.26 -9.23 -10.08
C PRO A 119 -13.96 -8.46 -9.92
N THR A 120 -13.95 -7.17 -10.27
CA THR A 120 -12.74 -6.32 -10.16
C THR A 120 -12.11 -6.35 -8.77
N GLU A 121 -12.94 -6.43 -7.72
CA GLU A 121 -12.47 -6.57 -6.34
C GLU A 121 -11.67 -7.87 -6.11
N HIS A 122 -12.09 -8.99 -6.68
CA HIS A 122 -11.38 -10.28 -6.56
C HIS A 122 -10.03 -10.25 -7.30
N LYS A 123 -9.98 -9.58 -8.46
CA LYS A 123 -8.72 -9.32 -9.20
C LYS A 123 -7.76 -8.45 -8.37
N SER A 124 -8.27 -7.40 -7.71
CA SER A 124 -7.48 -6.56 -6.80
C SER A 124 -6.99 -7.31 -5.57
N ALA A 125 -7.86 -8.09 -4.92
CA ALA A 125 -7.51 -8.89 -3.74
C ALA A 125 -6.43 -9.92 -4.06
N LEU A 126 -6.53 -10.60 -5.22
CA LEU A 126 -5.47 -11.51 -5.70
C LEU A 126 -4.14 -10.77 -5.93
N LYS A 127 -4.17 -9.56 -6.51
CA LYS A 127 -2.95 -8.77 -6.70
C LYS A 127 -2.32 -8.31 -5.39
N SER A 128 -3.12 -7.97 -4.37
CA SER A 128 -2.64 -7.73 -3.01
C SER A 128 -2.07 -9.01 -2.39
N ALA A 129 -2.74 -10.16 -2.57
CA ALA A 129 -2.28 -11.46 -2.07
C ALA A 129 -0.89 -11.85 -2.61
N GLU A 130 -0.67 -11.74 -3.92
CA GLU A 130 0.63 -11.94 -4.56
C GLU A 130 1.72 -11.00 -3.99
N ASN A 131 1.37 -9.76 -3.64
CA ASN A 131 2.31 -8.81 -3.05
C ASN A 131 2.65 -9.18 -1.60
N TYR A 132 1.68 -9.57 -0.79
CA TYR A 132 1.91 -10.00 0.60
C TYR A 132 2.67 -11.33 0.67
N ASP A 133 2.34 -12.30 -0.19
CA ASP A 133 3.08 -13.55 -0.35
C ASP A 133 4.56 -13.31 -0.65
N SER A 134 4.85 -12.50 -1.67
CA SER A 134 6.23 -12.23 -2.12
C SER A 134 7.05 -11.29 -1.24
N THR A 135 6.43 -10.48 -0.37
CA THR A 135 7.14 -9.48 0.47
C THR A 135 7.06 -9.70 1.97
N MET A 136 6.05 -10.42 2.46
CA MET A 136 5.83 -10.68 3.88
C MET A 136 5.76 -12.18 4.21
N HIS A 137 5.70 -13.06 3.20
CA HIS A 137 5.73 -14.51 3.37
C HIS A 137 4.67 -15.01 4.37
N MET A 138 3.45 -14.50 4.26
CA MET A 138 2.36 -14.78 5.19
C MET A 138 1.87 -16.23 5.06
N SER A 139 1.23 -16.76 6.12
CA SER A 139 0.43 -17.97 6.01
C SER A 139 -0.88 -17.70 5.26
N LYS A 140 -1.58 -18.77 4.87
CA LYS A 140 -2.87 -18.65 4.18
C LYS A 140 -3.93 -17.93 5.03
N ASP A 141 -3.99 -18.26 6.33
CA ASP A 141 -4.99 -17.72 7.25
C ASP A 141 -4.65 -16.25 7.60
N ALA A 142 -3.39 -15.95 7.92
CA ALA A 142 -2.95 -14.58 8.17
C ALA A 142 -3.12 -13.68 6.94
N LEU A 143 -2.94 -14.23 5.72
CA LEU A 143 -3.18 -13.48 4.49
C LEU A 143 -4.67 -13.16 4.29
N PHE A 144 -5.58 -14.09 4.60
CA PHE A 144 -7.02 -13.84 4.57
C PHE A 144 -7.43 -12.77 5.59
N ASP A 145 -6.91 -12.84 6.81
CA ASP A 145 -7.18 -11.86 7.86
C ASP A 145 -6.59 -10.47 7.51
N GLN A 146 -5.42 -10.41 6.86
CA GLN A 146 -4.86 -9.16 6.32
C GLN A 146 -5.75 -8.55 5.24
N LEU A 147 -6.15 -9.32 4.22
CA LEU A 147 -7.00 -8.83 3.13
C LEU A 147 -8.38 -8.35 3.61
N THR A 148 -8.92 -8.95 4.67
CA THR A 148 -10.21 -8.54 5.27
C THR A 148 -10.07 -7.52 6.41
N SER A 149 -8.85 -7.09 6.73
CA SER A 149 -8.56 -6.13 7.81
C SER A 149 -9.06 -4.71 7.48
N GLU A 150 -8.99 -3.80 8.47
CA GLU A 150 -9.24 -2.37 8.24
C GLU A 150 -8.23 -1.68 7.30
N PHE A 151 -7.13 -2.35 6.90
CA PHE A 151 -6.13 -1.82 5.98
C PHE A 151 -6.52 -2.02 4.51
N ASP A 152 -6.84 -3.26 4.12
CA ASP A 152 -7.19 -3.63 2.73
C ASP A 152 -8.71 -3.60 2.47
N GLN A 153 -9.51 -3.92 3.49
CA GLN A 153 -10.97 -3.83 3.51
C GLN A 153 -11.71 -4.62 2.41
N PHE A 154 -11.10 -5.67 1.84
CA PHE A 154 -11.77 -6.53 0.86
C PHE A 154 -12.93 -7.30 1.49
N THR A 155 -13.97 -7.57 0.69
CA THR A 155 -15.01 -8.53 1.05
C THR A 155 -14.42 -9.91 1.34
N LYS A 156 -15.07 -10.67 2.23
CA LYS A 156 -14.62 -12.04 2.57
C LYS A 156 -14.59 -12.95 1.35
N GLU A 157 -15.51 -12.73 0.43
CA GLU A 157 -15.61 -13.42 -0.85
C GLU A 157 -14.41 -13.11 -1.75
N ALA A 158 -13.99 -11.85 -1.85
CA ALA A 158 -12.81 -11.44 -2.61
C ALA A 158 -11.50 -11.93 -1.96
N ALA A 159 -11.39 -11.86 -0.63
CA ALA A 159 -10.24 -12.37 0.11
C ALA A 159 -10.12 -13.90 0.02
N GLN A 160 -11.24 -14.63 0.14
CA GLN A 160 -11.27 -16.08 -0.04
C GLN A 160 -10.83 -16.47 -1.46
N TYR A 161 -11.38 -15.79 -2.47
CA TYR A 161 -10.94 -15.96 -3.85
C TYR A 161 -9.43 -15.75 -4.00
N ALA A 162 -8.88 -14.70 -3.39
CA ALA A 162 -7.46 -14.39 -3.45
C ALA A 162 -6.59 -15.50 -2.83
N VAL A 163 -6.89 -15.95 -1.60
CA VAL A 163 -6.10 -17.01 -0.93
C VAL A 163 -6.29 -18.42 -1.51
N ASP A 164 -7.31 -18.63 -2.34
CA ASP A 164 -7.52 -19.88 -3.10
C ASP A 164 -6.89 -19.86 -4.49
N ASN A 165 -6.55 -18.69 -5.04
CA ASN A 165 -6.00 -18.52 -6.39
C ASN A 165 -4.58 -17.95 -6.44
N VAL A 166 -4.00 -17.53 -5.29
CA VAL A 166 -2.59 -17.13 -5.19
C VAL A 166 -1.68 -18.35 -5.32
N ASP A 167 -0.67 -18.27 -6.19
CA ASP A 167 0.31 -19.34 -6.44
C ASP A 167 1.42 -19.33 -5.37
N ALA A 168 1.02 -19.59 -4.12
CA ALA A 168 1.86 -19.49 -2.93
C ALA A 168 2.38 -20.86 -2.45
N ASP A 169 3.69 -20.97 -2.22
CA ASP A 169 4.27 -22.09 -1.47
C ASP A 169 4.29 -21.75 0.03
N TRP A 170 3.22 -22.16 0.71
CA TRP A 170 3.06 -21.93 2.15
C TRP A 170 4.16 -22.57 3.03
N ASN A 171 4.85 -23.60 2.55
CA ASN A 171 5.99 -24.19 3.25
C ASN A 171 7.25 -23.34 3.07
N ALA A 172 7.47 -22.79 1.87
CA ALA A 172 8.52 -21.82 1.62
C ALA A 172 8.30 -20.53 2.42
N ASN A 173 7.06 -20.03 2.50
CA ASN A 173 6.71 -18.86 3.30
C ASN A 173 7.00 -19.07 4.79
N ALA A 174 6.60 -20.21 5.34
CA ALA A 174 6.90 -20.56 6.73
C ALA A 174 8.42 -20.61 7.00
N LEU A 175 9.19 -21.15 6.04
CA LEU A 175 10.65 -21.21 6.12
C LEU A 175 11.30 -19.82 6.04
N GLU A 176 10.80 -18.92 5.19
CA GLU A 176 11.35 -17.56 5.07
C GLU A 176 11.01 -16.69 6.29
N SER A 177 9.78 -16.80 6.80
CA SER A 177 9.39 -16.23 8.10
C SER A 177 10.28 -16.77 9.23
N ALA A 178 10.55 -18.09 9.25
CA ALA A 178 11.41 -18.72 10.24
C ALA A 178 12.85 -18.17 10.21
N LYS A 179 13.45 -18.03 9.02
CA LYS A 179 14.76 -17.39 8.84
C LYS A 179 14.72 -15.95 9.34
N ASN A 180 13.67 -15.18 9.01
CA ASN A 180 13.54 -13.80 9.45
C ASN A 180 13.58 -13.67 10.98
N TYR A 181 12.84 -14.52 11.70
CA TYR A 181 12.90 -14.56 13.17
C TYR A 181 14.26 -15.03 13.72
N GLN A 182 14.91 -15.98 13.05
CA GLN A 182 16.27 -16.42 13.42
C GLN A 182 17.30 -15.30 13.24
N GLU A 183 17.27 -14.59 12.12
CA GLU A 183 18.24 -13.54 11.77
C GLU A 183 18.00 -12.24 12.53
N THR A 184 16.76 -11.76 12.59
CA THR A 184 16.44 -10.43 13.16
C THR A 184 16.22 -10.45 14.67
N MET A 185 15.71 -11.56 15.21
CA MET A 185 15.36 -11.70 16.63
C MET A 185 16.20 -12.75 17.37
N SER A 186 17.07 -13.49 16.69
CA SER A 186 17.91 -14.55 17.29
C SER A 186 17.10 -15.60 18.07
N MET A 187 15.88 -15.90 17.59
CA MET A 187 14.99 -16.85 18.24
C MET A 187 15.48 -18.29 18.06
N SER A 188 15.19 -19.15 19.04
CA SER A 188 15.49 -20.58 18.96
C SER A 188 14.45 -21.32 18.09
N PRO A 189 14.78 -22.48 17.49
CA PRO A 189 13.84 -23.22 16.65
C PRO A 189 12.49 -23.52 17.30
N GLU A 190 12.44 -23.86 18.59
CA GLU A 190 11.16 -24.10 19.29
C GLU A 190 10.37 -22.81 19.54
N ALA A 191 11.04 -21.68 19.75
CA ALA A 191 10.39 -20.38 19.84
C ALA A 191 9.83 -19.94 18.47
N ILE A 192 10.58 -20.18 17.40
CA ILE A 192 10.14 -19.94 16.01
C ILE A 192 8.94 -20.81 15.66
N ARG A 193 8.98 -22.13 15.94
CA ARG A 193 7.82 -23.03 15.77
C ARG A 193 6.58 -22.47 16.47
N THR A 194 6.73 -22.07 17.73
CA THR A 194 5.63 -21.51 18.53
C THR A 194 5.07 -20.24 17.92
N GLN A 195 5.95 -19.34 17.46
CA GLN A 195 5.62 -18.06 16.82
C GLN A 195 4.85 -18.27 15.51
N LEU A 196 5.35 -19.11 14.61
CA LEU A 196 4.69 -19.45 13.34
C LEU A 196 3.28 -20.01 13.54
N THR A 197 3.05 -20.81 14.59
CA THR A 197 1.72 -21.36 14.94
C THR A 197 0.85 -20.43 15.80
N SER A 198 1.30 -19.20 16.07
CA SER A 198 0.57 -18.24 16.91
C SER A 198 -0.61 -17.60 16.17
N GLU A 199 -1.50 -16.92 16.90
CA GLU A 199 -2.59 -16.12 16.32
C GLU A 199 -2.11 -14.93 15.45
N PHE A 200 -0.80 -14.64 15.40
CA PHE A 200 -0.22 -13.61 14.54
C PHE A 200 0.18 -14.13 13.16
N ASP A 201 0.82 -15.31 13.12
CA ASP A 201 1.41 -15.84 11.89
C ASP A 201 0.55 -16.96 11.29
N GLN A 202 -0.24 -17.68 12.11
CA GLN A 202 -1.28 -18.63 11.72
C GLN A 202 -0.85 -19.74 10.72
N PHE A 203 0.43 -20.12 10.69
CA PHE A 203 0.87 -21.29 9.93
C PHE A 203 0.34 -22.58 10.55
N THR A 204 0.09 -23.58 9.70
CA THR A 204 -0.22 -24.92 10.18
C THR A 204 0.97 -25.51 10.94
N LYS A 205 0.68 -26.45 11.85
CA LYS A 205 1.73 -27.13 12.60
C LYS A 205 2.74 -27.82 11.66
N GLU A 206 2.26 -28.38 10.56
CA GLU A 206 3.05 -29.05 9.53
C GLU A 206 3.98 -28.08 8.80
N GLN A 207 3.51 -26.87 8.47
CA GLN A 207 4.33 -25.80 7.87
C GLN A 207 5.39 -25.29 8.85
N ALA A 208 5.02 -25.07 10.11
CA ALA A 208 5.97 -24.66 11.15
C ALA A 208 7.02 -25.75 11.43
N ASP A 209 6.62 -27.03 11.46
CA ASP A 209 7.52 -28.18 11.58
C ASP A 209 8.47 -28.31 10.39
N TYR A 210 7.97 -28.12 9.17
CA TYR A 210 8.78 -28.06 7.96
C TYR A 210 9.81 -26.93 8.05
N ALA A 211 9.38 -25.72 8.38
CA ALA A 211 10.23 -24.54 8.46
C ALA A 211 11.41 -24.77 9.43
N VAL A 212 11.14 -25.15 10.68
CA VAL A 212 12.20 -25.34 11.68
C VAL A 212 13.10 -26.54 11.40
N SER A 213 12.62 -27.54 10.64
CA SER A 213 13.44 -28.68 10.19
C SER A 213 14.38 -28.32 9.04
N ASN A 214 14.19 -27.17 8.39
CA ASN A 214 15.00 -26.67 7.27
C ASN A 214 15.78 -25.37 7.62
N LEU A 215 15.78 -24.94 8.89
CA LEU A 215 16.69 -23.90 9.39
C LEU A 215 18.13 -24.44 9.52
N ASN A 216 19.11 -23.55 9.33
CA ASN A 216 20.56 -23.85 9.38
C ASN A 216 21.25 -23.16 10.57
#